data_AF-A0A238BQ40-F1
#
_entry.id   AF-A0A238BQ40-F1
#
_cell.length_a   1.000
_cell.length_b   1.000
_cell.length_c   1.000
_cell.angle_alpha   90.00
_cell.angle_beta   90.00
_cell.angle_gamma   90.00
#
_symmetry.space_group_name_H-M   'P 1'
#
loop_
_entity.id
_entity.type
_entity.pdbx_description
1 polymer ?
#
loop_
_entity_poly.entity_id
_entity_poly.type
_entity_poly.pdbx_seq_one_letter_code
_entity_poly.pdbx_strand_id
1 'polypeptide(L)'
;MDRREVREVIKTKTLEDCLSACLDAVNYACRSASYNRTDGDCLLSQHNQLSKPLLIKINNNPNYRIDYYENSCTNNSFTFDYECKDDGIQVKVISKYPYTGAMYGLYDFFTCRIEPKEETEFGFFFPSPTVSKNCSDSIRYKGKDMVLEIVISTDGVEPLYFITPDDLTYQARCPLDEVNTNQISNIER
;
A
#
# COMPACT_ATOMS: atom_id res chain seq x y z
N MET A 1 19.95 8.48 -4.96
CA MET A 1 18.96 9.10 -4.03
C MET A 1 19.03 10.61 -4.15
N ASP A 2 17.90 11.31 -4.25
CA ASP A 2 17.87 12.79 -4.20
C ASP A 2 18.25 13.27 -2.78
N ARG A 3 19.09 14.31 -2.69
CA ARG A 3 19.57 14.84 -1.40
C ARG A 3 18.46 15.37 -0.51
N ARG A 4 17.30 15.73 -1.06
CA ARG A 4 16.13 16.19 -0.29
C ARG A 4 15.51 15.11 0.59
N GLU A 5 15.65 13.85 0.18
CA GLU A 5 15.10 12.70 0.90
C GLU A 5 16.13 12.06 1.85
N VAL A 6 17.35 12.58 1.88
CA VAL A 6 18.41 12.07 2.75
C VAL A 6 18.19 12.60 4.16
N ARG A 7 17.98 11.68 5.10
CA ARG A 7 17.85 12.01 6.51
C ARG A 7 19.21 12.16 7.17
N GLU A 8 20.14 11.31 6.79
CA GLU A 8 21.47 11.24 7.39
C GLU A 8 22.52 10.85 6.36
N VAL A 9 23.72 11.41 6.50
CA VAL A 9 24.88 11.07 5.69
C VAL A 9 25.97 10.57 6.61
N ILE A 10 26.38 9.32 6.44
CA ILE A 10 27.48 8.72 7.17
C ILE A 10 28.57 8.31 6.19
N LYS A 11 29.80 8.18 6.69
CA LYS A 11 30.95 7.74 5.90
C LYS A 11 31.41 6.39 6.40
N THR A 12 31.23 5.35 5.60
CA THR A 12 31.58 3.97 5.96
C THR A 12 32.57 3.40 4.96
N LYS A 13 33.33 2.38 5.37
CA LYS A 13 34.30 1.71 4.50
C LYS A 13 33.69 0.57 3.71
N THR A 14 32.62 -0.02 4.25
CA THR A 14 31.96 -1.19 3.70
C THR A 14 30.48 -0.89 3.48
N LEU A 15 29.87 -1.67 2.58
CA LEU A 15 28.44 -1.61 2.35
C LEU A 15 27.68 -2.13 3.57
N GLU A 16 28.20 -3.19 4.19
CA GLU A 16 27.63 -3.86 5.35
C GLU A 16 27.45 -2.87 6.51
N ASP A 17 28.45 -2.03 6.80
CA ASP A 17 28.37 -1.00 7.83
C ASP A 17 27.28 0.03 7.51
N CYS A 18 27.10 0.39 6.23
CA CYS A 18 26.05 1.30 5.78
C CYS A 18 24.65 0.69 5.96
N LEU A 19 24.48 -0.60 5.63
CA LEU A 19 23.23 -1.31 5.80
C LEU A 19 22.88 -1.50 7.28
N SER A 20 23.86 -1.87 8.11
CA SER A 20 23.69 -1.97 9.57
C SER A 20 23.27 -0.64 10.17
N ALA A 21 23.89 0.48 9.77
CA ALA A 21 23.50 1.80 10.26
C ALA A 21 22.05 2.17 9.92
N CYS A 22 21.53 1.74 8.77
CA CYS A 22 20.11 1.88 8.43
C CYS A 22 19.23 1.05 9.38
N LEU A 23 19.58 -0.22 9.60
CA LEU A 23 18.81 -1.12 10.48
C LEU A 23 18.81 -0.66 11.95
N ASP A 24 19.92 -0.09 12.41
CA ASP A 24 20.13 0.35 13.79
C ASP A 24 19.64 1.80 14.05
N ALA A 25 19.11 2.48 13.03
CA ALA A 25 18.61 3.84 13.17
C ALA A 25 17.42 3.88 14.16
N VAL A 26 17.63 4.51 15.32
CA VAL A 26 16.61 4.64 16.38
C VAL A 26 15.79 5.93 16.29
N ASN A 27 16.38 7.00 15.74
CA ASN A 27 15.74 8.32 15.68
C ASN A 27 14.68 8.41 14.59
N TYR A 28 14.70 7.48 13.65
CA TYR A 28 13.77 7.37 12.55
C TYR A 28 13.79 5.97 11.97
N ALA A 29 12.69 5.54 11.38
CA ALA A 29 12.67 4.29 10.63
C ALA A 29 13.38 4.47 9.29
N CYS A 30 14.61 3.96 9.18
CA CYS A 30 15.32 3.93 7.90
C CYS A 30 14.65 2.92 6.97
N ARG A 31 14.15 3.42 5.82
CA ARG A 31 13.46 2.62 4.80
C ARG A 31 14.33 2.37 3.58
N SER A 32 15.35 3.20 3.35
CA SER A 32 16.33 2.95 2.28
C SER A 32 17.70 3.54 2.57
N ALA A 33 18.70 2.98 1.92
CA ALA A 33 20.09 3.42 1.98
C ALA A 33 20.69 3.49 0.58
N SER A 34 21.55 4.47 0.33
CA SER A 34 22.33 4.59 -0.90
C SER A 34 23.82 4.68 -0.56
N TYR A 35 24.61 3.74 -1.07
CA TYR A 35 26.02 3.63 -0.76
C TYR A 35 26.88 3.87 -1.99
N ASN A 36 27.78 4.85 -1.94
CA ASN A 36 28.77 5.11 -2.97
C ASN A 36 30.07 4.37 -2.66
N ARG A 37 30.37 3.33 -3.44
CA ARG A 37 31.60 2.52 -3.27
C ARG A 37 32.88 3.27 -3.61
N THR A 38 32.81 4.46 -4.19
CA THR A 38 33.97 5.23 -4.62
C THR A 38 34.56 6.06 -3.47
N ASP A 39 33.71 6.73 -2.70
CA ASP A 39 34.11 7.65 -1.62
C ASP A 39 33.64 7.20 -0.22
N GLY A 40 32.85 6.12 -0.16
CA GLY A 40 32.30 5.57 1.08
C GLY A 40 31.12 6.35 1.65
N ASP A 41 30.51 7.24 0.86
CA ASP A 41 29.35 8.00 1.32
C ASP A 41 28.11 7.09 1.37
N CYS A 42 27.48 7.03 2.54
CA CYS A 42 26.26 6.28 2.80
C CYS A 42 25.15 7.27 3.17
N LEU A 43 24.13 7.31 2.34
CA LEU A 43 22.97 8.19 2.48
C LEU A 43 21.80 7.36 3.00
N LEU A 44 21.27 7.70 4.17
CA LEU A 44 20.15 7.00 4.79
C LEU A 44 18.86 7.83 4.65
N SER A 45 17.73 7.17 4.41
CA SER A 45 16.44 7.83 4.20
C SER A 45 15.30 7.15 4.95
N GLN A 46 14.34 7.96 5.36
CA GLN A 46 13.03 7.50 5.86
C GLN A 46 12.06 7.12 4.73
N HIS A 47 12.44 7.39 3.50
CA HIS A 47 11.63 7.15 2.32
C HIS A 47 12.25 6.05 1.47
N ASN A 48 11.39 5.36 0.74
CA ASN A 48 11.74 4.33 -0.24
C ASN A 48 10.91 4.56 -1.53
N GLN A 49 11.11 3.73 -2.56
CA GLN A 49 10.46 3.90 -3.87
C GLN A 49 8.95 3.94 -3.76
N LEU A 50 8.36 3.20 -2.81
CA LEU A 50 6.94 3.28 -2.49
C LEU A 50 6.52 4.70 -2.06
N SER A 51 7.18 5.24 -1.03
CA SER A 51 6.75 6.53 -0.45
C SER A 51 7.09 7.75 -1.31
N LYS A 52 8.18 7.68 -2.10
CA LYS A 52 8.74 8.81 -2.88
C LYS A 52 9.35 8.33 -4.21
N PRO A 53 8.56 7.75 -5.13
CA PRO A 53 9.07 7.12 -6.34
C PRO A 53 9.86 8.08 -7.24
N LEU A 54 9.42 9.34 -7.35
CA LEU A 54 10.04 10.34 -8.23
C LEU A 54 11.42 10.81 -7.75
N LEU A 55 11.71 10.68 -6.46
CA LEU A 55 12.92 11.21 -5.81
C LEU A 55 13.98 10.12 -5.57
N ILE A 56 13.60 8.86 -5.75
CA ILE A 56 14.49 7.72 -5.62
C ILE A 56 14.74 7.15 -7.01
N LYS A 57 15.83 7.62 -7.61
CA LYS A 57 16.27 7.17 -8.93
C LYS A 57 17.38 6.14 -8.79
N ILE A 58 17.14 4.95 -9.31
CA ILE A 58 18.15 3.92 -9.50
C ILE A 58 19.00 4.34 -10.70
N ASN A 59 20.31 4.45 -10.51
CA ASN A 59 21.22 4.73 -11.61
C ASN A 59 21.68 3.40 -12.23
N ASN A 60 21.16 3.07 -13.41
CA ASN A 60 21.52 1.83 -14.11
C ASN A 60 22.84 1.95 -14.91
N ASN A 61 23.57 3.06 -14.78
CA ASN A 61 24.85 3.22 -15.46
C ASN A 61 25.91 2.38 -14.72
N PRO A 62 26.51 1.37 -15.37
CA PRO A 62 27.50 0.49 -14.74
C PRO A 62 28.78 1.22 -14.29
N ASN A 63 29.00 2.46 -14.75
CA ASN A 63 30.12 3.29 -14.31
C ASN A 63 29.87 3.98 -12.96
N TYR A 64 28.61 4.10 -12.52
CA TYR A 64 28.26 4.62 -11.22
C TYR A 64 28.26 3.50 -10.19
N ARG A 65 29.23 3.51 -9.29
CA ARG A 65 29.33 2.53 -8.20
C ARG A 65 28.47 2.93 -7.00
N ILE A 66 27.24 3.36 -7.25
CA ILE A 66 26.28 3.75 -6.21
C ILE A 66 25.23 2.65 -6.14
N ASP A 67 25.22 1.94 -5.01
CA ASP A 67 24.21 0.94 -4.73
C ASP A 67 23.03 1.59 -4.00
N TYR A 68 21.82 1.08 -4.23
CA TYR A 68 20.61 1.47 -3.53
C TYR A 68 19.93 0.23 -2.96
N TYR A 69 19.55 0.30 -1.68
CA TYR A 69 18.94 -0.80 -0.94
C TYR A 69 17.71 -0.30 -0.19
N GLU A 70 16.67 -1.13 -0.12
CA GLU A 70 15.47 -0.89 0.68
C GLU A 70 15.39 -1.85 1.85
N ASN A 71 14.84 -1.35 2.96
CA ASN A 71 14.67 -2.15 4.16
C ASN A 71 13.39 -3.00 4.07
N SER A 72 13.52 -4.22 3.53
CA SER A 72 12.43 -5.20 3.44
C SER A 72 11.98 -5.79 4.78
N CYS A 73 12.71 -5.55 5.88
CA CYS A 73 12.29 -6.00 7.21
C CYS A 73 11.02 -5.29 7.73
N THR A 74 10.49 -4.32 6.97
CA THR A 74 9.30 -3.52 7.32
C THR A 74 8.01 -3.95 6.59
N ASN A 75 7.87 -5.23 6.25
CA ASN A 75 6.71 -5.78 5.51
C ASN A 75 5.34 -5.62 6.20
N ASN A 76 5.27 -5.30 7.50
CA ASN A 76 4.00 -4.98 8.18
C ASN A 76 3.74 -3.47 8.24
N SER A 77 3.79 -2.81 7.08
CA SER A 77 3.53 -1.36 7.01
C SER A 77 2.05 -1.01 6.99
N PHE A 78 1.13 -1.96 6.75
CA PHE A 78 -0.29 -1.70 6.63
C PHE A 78 -1.12 -2.64 7.53
N THR A 79 -2.08 -2.06 8.24
CA THR A 79 -3.12 -2.76 9.00
C THR A 79 -4.46 -2.48 8.34
N PHE A 80 -5.23 -3.52 8.06
CA PHE A 80 -6.55 -3.42 7.44
C PHE A 80 -7.65 -3.65 8.48
N ASP A 81 -8.67 -2.82 8.43
CA ASP A 81 -9.92 -2.96 9.18
C ASP A 81 -11.10 -2.76 8.23
N TYR A 82 -12.22 -3.42 8.49
CA TYR A 82 -13.43 -3.25 7.68
C TYR A 82 -14.71 -3.41 8.49
N GLU A 83 -15.73 -2.68 8.05
CA GLU A 83 -17.06 -2.69 8.62
C GLU A 83 -18.07 -3.05 7.54
N CYS A 84 -18.90 -4.05 7.82
CA CYS A 84 -20.01 -4.46 6.96
C CYS A 84 -21.19 -3.53 7.17
N LYS A 85 -21.70 -2.94 6.09
CA LYS A 85 -22.89 -2.09 6.08
C LYS A 85 -23.95 -2.69 5.16
N ASP A 86 -25.21 -2.30 5.37
CA ASP A 86 -26.33 -2.79 4.56
C ASP A 86 -26.16 -2.48 3.06
N ASP A 87 -25.47 -1.38 2.75
CA ASP A 87 -25.26 -0.87 1.40
C ASP A 87 -23.86 -1.10 0.84
N GLY A 88 -22.98 -1.83 1.55
CA GLY A 88 -21.62 -2.10 1.09
C GLY A 88 -20.61 -2.44 2.19
N ILE A 89 -19.33 -2.28 1.88
CA ILE A 89 -18.22 -2.57 2.80
C ILE A 89 -17.36 -1.33 2.97
N GLN A 90 -17.25 -0.83 4.21
CA GLN A 90 -16.34 0.26 4.54
C GLN A 90 -14.97 -0.32 4.90
N VAL A 91 -13.93 0.09 4.20
CA VAL A 91 -12.56 -0.35 4.48
C VAL A 91 -11.77 0.82 5.04
N LYS A 92 -10.93 0.53 6.02
CA LYS A 92 -9.96 1.44 6.61
C LYS A 92 -8.59 0.79 6.62
N VAL A 93 -7.58 1.56 6.26
CA VAL A 93 -6.19 1.13 6.25
C VAL A 93 -5.38 2.10 7.08
N ILE A 94 -4.65 1.55 8.05
CA ILE A 94 -3.72 2.29 8.88
C ILE A 94 -2.31 1.88 8.45
N SER A 95 -1.56 2.84 7.92
CA SER A 95 -0.17 2.67 7.56
C SER A 95 0.76 3.16 8.66
N LYS A 96 1.86 2.43 8.89
CA LYS A 96 2.92 2.84 9.81
C LYS A 96 3.67 4.09 9.34
N TYR A 97 3.69 4.34 8.04
CA TYR A 97 4.40 5.47 7.42
C TYR A 97 3.49 6.18 6.42
N PRO A 98 3.70 7.49 6.15
CA PRO A 98 2.95 8.20 5.12
C PRO A 98 3.03 7.46 3.76
N TYR A 99 1.86 7.08 3.24
CA TYR A 99 1.72 6.35 1.99
C TYR A 99 1.26 7.29 0.88
N THR A 100 1.88 7.14 -0.29
CA THR A 100 1.43 7.75 -1.55
C THR A 100 1.36 6.65 -2.59
N GLY A 101 0.20 6.47 -3.21
CA GLY A 101 -0.02 5.39 -4.16
C GLY A 101 -1.51 5.22 -4.44
N ALA A 102 -1.95 3.98 -4.63
CA ALA A 102 -3.35 3.66 -4.87
C ALA A 102 -3.82 2.47 -4.03
N MET A 103 -5.03 2.58 -3.50
CA MET A 103 -5.80 1.47 -2.94
C MET A 103 -7.04 1.28 -3.81
N TYR A 104 -7.30 0.05 -4.25
CA TYR A 104 -8.40 -0.22 -5.16
C TYR A 104 -9.01 -1.62 -5.03
N GLY A 105 -10.21 -1.79 -5.58
CA GLY A 105 -10.84 -3.11 -5.70
C GLY A 105 -10.27 -3.91 -6.87
N LEU A 106 -9.94 -5.17 -6.63
CA LEU A 106 -9.19 -6.06 -7.55
C LEU A 106 -9.77 -6.11 -8.98
N TYR A 107 -11.10 -6.03 -9.10
CA TYR A 107 -11.82 -6.24 -10.35
C TYR A 107 -12.41 -4.97 -10.98
N ASP A 108 -12.31 -3.81 -10.32
CA ASP A 108 -12.87 -2.55 -10.82
C ASP A 108 -12.02 -1.35 -10.39
N PHE A 109 -10.85 -1.23 -11.02
CA PHE A 109 -9.87 -0.21 -10.69
C PHE A 109 -10.39 1.22 -10.89
N PHE A 110 -11.07 1.51 -12.00
CA PHE A 110 -11.42 2.90 -12.33
C PHE A 110 -12.48 3.50 -11.42
N THR A 111 -13.42 2.69 -10.93
CA THR A 111 -14.52 3.19 -10.10
C THR A 111 -14.37 2.87 -8.62
N CYS A 112 -13.54 1.88 -8.25
CA CYS A 112 -13.24 1.53 -6.86
C CYS A 112 -11.81 1.87 -6.45
N ARG A 113 -11.39 3.13 -6.55
CA ARG A 113 -10.02 3.51 -6.15
C ARG A 113 -9.96 4.79 -5.35
N ILE A 114 -8.93 4.86 -4.52
CA ILE A 114 -8.44 6.09 -3.90
C ILE A 114 -6.94 6.20 -4.10
N GLU A 115 -6.44 7.43 -4.09
CA GLU A 115 -5.02 7.74 -4.23
C GLU A 115 -4.56 8.57 -3.03
N PRO A 116 -4.21 7.92 -1.91
CA PRO A 116 -3.71 8.63 -0.73
C PRO A 116 -2.43 9.41 -1.07
N LYS A 117 -2.24 10.58 -0.46
CA LYS A 117 -1.06 11.43 -0.68
C LYS A 117 -0.43 11.80 0.65
N GLU A 118 0.66 11.11 0.99
CA GLU A 118 1.34 11.23 2.27
C GLU A 118 0.42 10.98 3.48
N GLU A 119 -0.50 10.03 3.36
CA GLU A 119 -1.48 9.72 4.41
C GLU A 119 -1.07 8.47 5.19
N THR A 120 -1.29 8.48 6.51
CA THR A 120 -1.10 7.31 7.39
C THR A 120 -2.40 6.58 7.67
N GLU A 121 -3.54 7.19 7.38
CA GLU A 121 -4.86 6.60 7.53
C GLU A 121 -5.69 6.99 6.32
N PHE A 122 -6.24 5.98 5.64
CA PHE A 122 -7.07 6.17 4.46
C PHE A 122 -8.10 5.05 4.37
N GLY A 123 -9.21 5.31 3.69
CA GLY A 123 -10.29 4.34 3.61
C GLY A 123 -11.22 4.63 2.45
N PHE A 124 -11.93 3.62 2.01
CA PHE A 124 -12.88 3.72 0.91
C PHE A 124 -14.12 2.88 1.21
N PHE A 125 -15.27 3.42 0.82
CA PHE A 125 -16.53 2.70 0.88
C PHE A 125 -16.78 2.01 -0.46
N PHE A 126 -16.88 0.69 -0.43
CA PHE A 126 -17.18 -0.13 -1.59
C PHE A 126 -18.69 -0.42 -1.58
N PRO A 127 -19.49 0.25 -2.42
CA PRO A 127 -20.93 0.04 -2.44
C PRO A 127 -21.27 -1.36 -2.97
N SER A 128 -22.34 -1.94 -2.42
CA SER A 128 -22.91 -3.20 -2.89
C SER A 128 -23.37 -3.09 -4.36
N PRO A 129 -23.19 -4.15 -5.17
CA PRO A 129 -23.68 -4.19 -6.56
C PRO A 129 -25.20 -3.98 -6.68
N THR A 130 -25.95 -4.23 -5.59
CA THR A 130 -27.40 -4.01 -5.53
C THR A 130 -27.79 -2.54 -5.40
N VAL A 131 -26.90 -1.69 -4.86
CA VAL A 131 -27.17 -0.28 -4.60
C VAL A 131 -26.60 0.60 -5.71
N SER A 132 -25.42 0.25 -6.24
CA SER A 132 -24.71 1.04 -7.23
C SER A 132 -24.11 0.16 -8.32
N LYS A 133 -24.20 0.63 -9.57
CA LYS A 133 -23.44 0.03 -10.69
C LYS A 133 -21.97 0.42 -10.69
N ASN A 134 -21.63 1.55 -10.08
CA ASN A 134 -20.24 1.95 -9.88
C ASN A 134 -19.66 1.07 -8.77
N CYS A 135 -18.51 0.45 -9.03
CA CYS A 135 -17.79 -0.44 -8.13
C CYS A 135 -18.35 -1.87 -7.98
N SER A 136 -19.28 -2.28 -8.85
CA SER A 136 -20.02 -3.54 -8.72
C SER A 136 -19.15 -4.79 -8.81
N ASP A 137 -18.13 -4.78 -9.65
CA ASP A 137 -17.38 -6.01 -9.93
C ASP A 137 -16.36 -6.35 -8.82
N SER A 138 -16.08 -5.39 -7.94
CA SER A 138 -15.16 -5.56 -6.81
C SER A 138 -15.74 -6.36 -5.65
N ILE A 139 -17.07 -6.41 -5.51
CA ILE A 139 -17.75 -7.23 -4.49
C ILE A 139 -18.42 -8.43 -5.17
N ARG A 140 -18.09 -9.62 -4.69
CA ARG A 140 -18.63 -10.89 -5.18
C ARG A 140 -19.43 -11.60 -4.11
N TYR A 141 -20.57 -12.15 -4.49
CA TYR A 141 -21.37 -13.02 -3.63
C TYR A 141 -20.84 -14.45 -3.70
N LYS A 142 -20.36 -14.99 -2.57
CA LYS A 142 -19.97 -16.39 -2.42
C LYS A 142 -20.88 -17.05 -1.40
N GLY A 143 -21.96 -17.67 -1.86
CA GLY A 143 -22.97 -18.26 -0.99
C GLY A 143 -23.71 -17.17 -0.18
N LYS A 144 -23.59 -17.21 1.15
CA LYS A 144 -24.15 -16.18 2.05
C LYS A 144 -23.14 -15.08 2.39
N ASP A 145 -21.98 -15.03 1.75
CA ASP A 145 -20.97 -14.02 2.04
C ASP A 145 -20.81 -13.03 0.88
N MET A 146 -20.72 -11.75 1.20
CA MET A 146 -20.12 -10.72 0.35
C MET A 146 -18.62 -10.72 0.54
N VAL A 147 -17.86 -10.92 -0.54
CA VAL A 147 -16.40 -10.96 -0.53
C VAL A 147 -15.84 -9.84 -1.38
N LEU A 148 -15.00 -9.01 -0.78
CA LEU A 148 -14.29 -7.92 -1.42
C LEU A 148 -12.78 -8.19 -1.39
N GLU A 149 -12.14 -8.08 -2.54
CA GLU A 149 -10.69 -8.18 -2.67
C GLU A 149 -10.10 -6.81 -3.00
N ILE A 150 -9.16 -6.39 -2.17
CA ILE A 150 -8.57 -5.04 -2.15
C ILE A 150 -7.10 -5.18 -2.45
N VAL A 151 -6.58 -4.26 -3.25
CA VAL A 151 -5.17 -4.18 -3.60
C VAL A 151 -4.62 -2.84 -3.10
N ILE A 152 -3.47 -2.87 -2.46
CA ILE A 152 -2.62 -1.70 -2.25
C ILE A 152 -1.41 -1.84 -3.17
N SER A 153 -1.26 -0.88 -4.09
CA SER A 153 -0.09 -0.84 -4.97
C SER A 153 1.15 -0.52 -4.16
N THR A 154 2.15 -1.40 -4.21
CA THR A 154 3.40 -1.23 -3.47
C THR A 154 4.65 -1.08 -4.33
N ASP A 155 4.51 -1.37 -5.62
CA ASP A 155 5.59 -1.40 -6.60
C ASP A 155 5.95 -0.03 -7.20
N GLY A 156 5.20 1.02 -6.85
CA GLY A 156 5.41 2.37 -7.38
C GLY A 156 5.07 2.50 -8.88
N VAL A 157 4.45 1.47 -9.46
CA VAL A 157 3.89 1.51 -10.81
C VAL A 157 2.55 2.20 -10.73
N GLU A 158 2.30 3.17 -11.61
CA GLU A 158 0.96 3.75 -11.73
C GLU A 158 -0.01 2.62 -12.11
N PRO A 159 -1.01 2.29 -11.28
CA PRO A 159 -1.80 1.10 -11.51
C PRO A 159 -2.66 1.33 -12.75
N LEU A 160 -2.23 0.77 -13.88
CA LEU A 160 -2.94 0.79 -15.16
C LEU A 160 -3.55 -0.60 -15.43
N TYR A 161 -4.23 -1.19 -14.43
CA TYR A 161 -4.77 -2.57 -14.38
C TYR A 161 -3.80 -3.71 -14.06
N PHE A 162 -2.53 -3.42 -13.82
CA PHE A 162 -1.58 -4.46 -13.47
C PHE A 162 -1.51 -4.62 -11.95
N ILE A 163 -1.55 -5.88 -11.51
CA ILE A 163 -1.23 -6.26 -10.14
C ILE A 163 0.10 -6.99 -10.23
N THR A 164 1.07 -6.57 -9.43
CA THR A 164 2.38 -7.22 -9.39
C THR A 164 2.48 -8.14 -8.17
N PRO A 165 3.46 -9.06 -8.15
CA PRO A 165 3.70 -9.92 -6.98
C PRO A 165 4.06 -9.15 -5.70
N ASP A 166 4.48 -7.90 -5.84
CA ASP A 166 4.87 -7.05 -4.71
C ASP A 166 3.63 -6.40 -4.05
N ASP A 167 2.53 -6.25 -4.78
CA ASP A 167 1.29 -5.64 -4.30
C ASP A 167 0.66 -6.42 -3.14
N LEU A 168 0.10 -5.68 -2.19
CA LEU A 168 -0.58 -6.27 -1.05
C LEU A 168 -2.06 -6.49 -1.39
N THR A 169 -2.52 -7.73 -1.21
CA THR A 169 -3.93 -8.08 -1.37
C THR A 169 -4.56 -8.37 -0.02
N TYR A 170 -5.77 -7.85 0.19
CA TYR A 170 -6.56 -8.08 1.40
C TYR A 170 -7.98 -8.50 1.02
N GLN A 171 -8.53 -9.48 1.75
CA GLN A 171 -9.89 -9.97 1.53
C GLN A 171 -10.78 -9.62 2.72
N ALA A 172 -11.78 -8.79 2.51
CA ALA A 172 -12.86 -8.54 3.44
C ALA A 172 -14.02 -9.50 3.17
N ARG A 173 -14.65 -10.01 4.23
CA ARG A 173 -15.77 -10.95 4.12
C ARG A 173 -16.90 -10.53 5.06
N CYS A 174 -18.04 -10.19 4.48
CA CYS A 174 -19.24 -9.81 5.19
C CYS A 174 -20.32 -10.88 5.01
N PRO A 175 -20.70 -11.59 6.08
CA PRO A 175 -21.88 -12.45 6.04
C PRO A 175 -23.11 -11.62 5.72
N LEU A 176 -23.91 -12.08 4.77
CA LEU A 176 -25.27 -11.60 4.55
C LEU A 176 -26.10 -12.15 5.69
N ASP A 177 -26.44 -11.29 6.65
CA ASP A 177 -27.40 -11.65 7.68
C ASP A 177 -28.71 -12.10 7.01
N GLU A 178 -29.25 -13.25 7.42
CA GLU A 178 -30.61 -13.70 7.04
C GLU A 178 -31.72 -12.81 7.65
N VAL A 179 -31.39 -11.60 8.08
CA VAL A 179 -32.25 -10.71 8.86
C VAL A 179 -32.73 -9.57 7.96
N ASN A 180 -33.42 -9.93 6.87
CA ASN A 180 -34.50 -9.09 6.33
C ASN A 180 -35.45 -9.81 5.36
N THR A 181 -35.60 -11.14 5.47
CA THR A 181 -36.71 -11.86 4.83
C THR A 181 -38.07 -11.70 5.55
N ASN A 182 -38.12 -10.99 6.68
CA ASN A 182 -39.36 -10.75 7.44
C ASN A 182 -40.03 -9.38 7.19
N GLN A 183 -39.57 -8.56 6.24
CA GLN A 183 -40.31 -7.37 5.79
C GLN A 183 -41.01 -7.53 4.43
N ILE A 184 -40.81 -8.65 3.72
CA ILE A 184 -41.49 -8.93 2.44
C ILE A 184 -42.77 -9.77 2.65
N SER A 185 -43.01 -10.31 3.85
CA SER A 185 -44.20 -11.12 4.15
C SER A 185 -45.44 -10.33 4.61
N ASN A 186 -45.44 -9.00 4.55
CA ASN A 186 -46.59 -8.16 4.97
C ASN A 186 -47.10 -7.19 3.88
N ILE A 187 -46.77 -7.41 2.60
CA ILE A 187 -47.45 -6.75 1.47
C ILE A 187 -48.10 -7.82 0.57
N GLU A 188 -48.71 -8.84 1.17
CA GLU A 188 -49.73 -9.67 0.52
C GLU A 188 -50.78 -10.08 1.58
N ARG A 189 -51.61 -9.12 1.98
CA ARG A 189 -53.01 -9.33 2.34
C ARG A 189 -53.86 -8.15 1.88
#